data_AF-A0A1B1UHZ9-F1
#
_entry.id   AF-A0A1B1UHZ9-F1
#
_cell.length_a   1.000
_cell.length_b   1.000
_cell.length_c   1.000
_cell.angle_alpha   90.00
_cell.angle_beta   90.00
_cell.angle_gamma   90.00
#
_symmetry.space_group_name_H-M   'P 1'
#
loop_
_entity.id
_entity.type
_entity.pdbx_description
1 polymer ?
#
loop_
_entity_poly.entity_id
_entity_poly.type
_entity_poly.pdbx_seq_one_letter_code
_entity_poly.pdbx_strand_id
1 'polypeptide(L)'
;MVIAGIDPNPQNAGEITRCTKGYWEAVHPYSADGSYVNFMMDDGDDNRLKATYGNNYDRLVALKAKYDPTNFFCVNQNLKPLHSSVDAPRDASGF
;
A
#
# COMPACT_ATOMS: atom_id res chain seq x y z
N MET A 1 -3.42 9.74 -11.96
CA MET A 1 -4.32 10.87 -11.65
C MET A 1 -4.29 11.12 -10.15
N VAL A 2 -4.26 12.39 -9.72
CA VAL A 2 -4.32 12.77 -8.31
C VAL A 2 -5.60 13.55 -8.09
N ILE A 3 -6.38 13.17 -7.09
CA ILE A 3 -7.61 13.86 -6.68
C ILE A 3 -7.45 14.18 -5.19
N ALA A 4 -7.60 15.44 -4.83
CA ALA A 4 -7.49 15.91 -3.45
C ALA A 4 -8.70 16.78 -3.11
N GLY A 5 -9.39 16.43 -2.02
CA GLY A 5 -10.40 17.27 -1.40
C GLY A 5 -9.78 18.03 -0.23
N ILE A 6 -9.91 19.35 -0.23
CA ILE A 6 -9.31 20.24 0.78
C ILE A 6 -10.35 21.24 1.24
N ASP A 7 -10.56 21.36 2.56
CA ASP A 7 -11.45 22.33 3.17
C ASP A 7 -10.81 22.89 4.46
N PRO A 8 -10.86 24.21 4.69
CA PRO A 8 -10.26 24.83 5.87
C PRO A 8 -11.01 24.51 7.18
N ASN A 9 -12.28 24.09 7.11
CA ASN A 9 -13.07 23.69 8.26
C ASN A 9 -12.96 22.16 8.47
N PRO A 10 -12.35 21.69 9.57
CA PRO A 10 -12.21 20.26 9.84
C PRO A 10 -13.56 19.54 10.00
N GLN A 11 -14.65 20.25 10.32
CA GLN A 11 -15.99 19.65 10.40
C GLN A 11 -16.51 19.15 9.04
N ASN A 12 -15.98 19.68 7.94
CA ASN A 12 -16.37 19.29 6.58
C ASN A 12 -15.61 18.04 6.08
N ALA A 13 -14.69 17.49 6.87
CA ALA A 13 -13.85 16.36 6.46
C ALA A 13 -14.66 15.17 5.91
N GLY A 14 -15.83 14.87 6.51
CA GLY A 14 -16.69 13.80 6.06
C GLY A 14 -17.30 14.05 4.67
N GLU A 15 -17.77 15.26 4.40
CA GLU A 15 -18.36 15.64 3.12
C GLU A 15 -17.33 15.66 2.00
N ILE A 16 -16.18 16.29 2.25
CA ILE A 16 -15.09 16.37 1.30
C ILE A 16 -14.53 14.97 0.98
N THR A 17 -14.40 14.10 1.99
CA THR A 17 -14.00 12.70 1.77
C THR A 17 -14.98 11.98 0.86
N ARG A 18 -16.29 12.10 1.11
CA ARG A 18 -17.33 11.45 0.29
C ARG A 18 -17.30 11.96 -1.15
N CYS A 19 -17.25 13.27 -1.35
CA CYS A 19 -17.21 13.88 -2.67
C CYS A 19 -15.97 13.42 -3.47
N THR A 20 -14.80 13.47 -2.84
CA THR A 20 -13.52 13.09 -3.46
C THR A 20 -13.50 11.60 -3.85
N LYS A 21 -13.97 10.72 -2.95
CA LYS A 21 -14.06 9.28 -3.23
C LYS A 21 -15.05 8.98 -4.36
N GLY A 22 -16.25 9.56 -4.31
CA GLY A 22 -17.25 9.37 -5.36
C GLY A 22 -16.79 9.88 -6.73
N TYR A 23 -16.06 11.00 -6.77
CA TYR A 23 -15.46 11.48 -8.02
C TYR A 23 -14.42 10.49 -8.55
N TRP A 24 -13.50 10.01 -7.70
CA TRP A 24 -12.51 9.00 -8.08
C TRP A 24 -13.16 7.72 -8.64
N GLU A 25 -14.18 7.19 -7.97
CA GLU A 25 -14.91 5.99 -8.39
C GLU A 25 -15.55 6.16 -9.79
N ALA A 26 -16.10 7.34 -10.07
CA ALA A 26 -16.75 7.61 -11.35
C ALA A 26 -15.77 7.70 -12.53
N VAL A 27 -14.53 8.16 -12.30
CA VAL A 27 -13.55 8.39 -13.37
C VAL A 27 -12.48 7.30 -13.48
N HIS A 28 -12.26 6.51 -12.41
CA HIS A 28 -11.22 5.48 -12.38
C HIS A 28 -11.33 4.43 -13.50
N PRO A 29 -12.52 3.94 -13.90
CA PRO A 29 -12.65 2.96 -14.99
C PRO A 29 -12.12 3.43 -16.36
N TYR A 30 -11.95 4.74 -16.55
CA TYR A 30 -11.43 5.34 -17.78
C TYR A 30 -9.94 5.70 -17.68
N SER A 31 -9.28 5.33 -16.58
CA SER A 31 -7.86 5.61 -16.32
C SER A 31 -7.01 4.37 -16.51
N ALA A 32 -5.69 4.55 -16.64
CA ALA A 32 -4.75 3.43 -16.65
C ALA A 32 -4.77 2.68 -15.30
N ASP A 33 -4.56 1.36 -15.36
CA ASP A 33 -4.44 0.50 -14.18
C ASP A 33 -3.20 0.83 -13.33
N GLY A 34 -3.29 0.49 -12.04
CA GLY A 34 -2.22 0.73 -11.07
C GLY A 34 -2.35 2.07 -10.34
N SER A 35 -1.43 2.32 -9.41
CA SER A 35 -1.39 3.55 -8.62
C SER A 35 0.05 4.01 -8.45
N TYR A 36 0.27 5.28 -8.13
CA TYR A 36 1.60 5.72 -7.72
C TYR A 36 1.78 5.36 -6.26
N VAL A 37 2.86 4.63 -5.92
CA VAL A 37 3.05 4.08 -4.56
C VAL A 37 2.99 5.16 -3.47
N ASN A 38 3.44 6.39 -3.74
CA ASN A 38 3.39 7.48 -2.76
C ASN A 38 1.98 8.05 -2.53
N PHE A 39 0.97 7.61 -3.28
CA PHE A 39 -0.43 8.06 -3.18
C PHE A 39 -1.41 6.88 -3.05
N MET A 40 -0.96 5.70 -2.60
CA MET A 40 -1.85 4.60 -2.26
C MET A 40 -2.45 4.83 -0.87
N MET A 41 -3.78 4.80 -0.78
CA MET A 41 -4.56 5.14 0.43
C MET A 41 -5.08 3.90 1.19
N ASP A 42 -4.79 2.69 0.71
CA ASP A 42 -5.11 1.43 1.41
C ASP A 42 -4.00 0.40 1.16
N ASP A 43 -3.55 -0.24 2.24
CA ASP A 43 -2.34 -1.08 2.35
C ASP A 43 -2.61 -2.58 2.13
N GLY A 44 -3.84 -2.97 1.79
CA GLY A 44 -4.27 -4.37 1.91
C GLY A 44 -4.28 -5.23 0.65
N ASP A 45 -4.47 -4.64 -0.54
CA ASP A 45 -4.72 -5.44 -1.75
C ASP A 45 -3.42 -5.75 -2.50
N ASP A 46 -2.95 -6.99 -2.33
CA ASP A 46 -1.79 -7.54 -3.03
C ASP A 46 -1.93 -7.41 -4.56
N ASN A 47 -3.16 -7.43 -5.08
CA ASN A 47 -3.42 -7.21 -6.51
C ASN A 47 -3.09 -5.78 -6.94
N ARG A 48 -3.32 -4.79 -6.07
CA ARG A 48 -3.03 -3.38 -6.35
C ARG A 48 -1.53 -3.09 -6.29
N LEU A 49 -0.80 -3.75 -5.40
CA LEU A 49 0.67 -3.71 -5.38
C LEU A 49 1.27 -4.35 -6.63
N LYS A 50 0.76 -5.53 -7.03
CA LYS A 50 1.15 -6.20 -8.28
C LYS A 50 0.89 -5.32 -9.50
N ALA A 51 -0.29 -4.72 -9.60
CA ALA A 51 -0.60 -3.78 -10.68
C ALA A 51 0.32 -2.55 -10.68
N THR A 52 0.66 -2.02 -9.51
CA THR A 52 1.53 -0.84 -9.34
C THR A 52 2.98 -1.11 -9.75
N TYR A 53 3.55 -2.24 -9.33
CA TYR A 53 4.94 -2.58 -9.65
C TYR A 53 5.08 -3.30 -11.00
N GLY A 54 3.99 -3.87 -11.53
CA GLY A 54 3.96 -4.64 -12.76
C GLY A 54 5.03 -5.72 -12.76
N ASN A 55 5.80 -5.77 -13.85
CA ASN A 55 6.88 -6.75 -14.06
C ASN A 55 8.00 -6.67 -13.00
N ASN A 56 8.08 -5.60 -12.21
CA ASN A 56 9.09 -5.48 -11.15
C ASN A 56 8.69 -6.18 -9.85
N TYR A 57 7.42 -6.56 -9.68
CA TYR A 57 6.89 -7.08 -8.43
C TYR A 57 7.72 -8.29 -7.92
N ASP A 58 7.91 -9.31 -8.76
CA ASP A 58 8.63 -10.53 -8.37
C ASP A 58 10.09 -10.26 -7.99
N ARG A 59 10.76 -9.35 -8.73
CA ARG A 59 12.14 -8.94 -8.43
C ARG A 59 12.23 -8.22 -7.09
N LEU A 60 11.27 -7.35 -6.77
CA LEU A 60 11.24 -6.61 -5.51
C LEU A 60 10.93 -7.53 -4.33
N VAL A 61 10.03 -8.50 -4.50
CA VAL A 61 9.74 -9.53 -3.49
C VAL A 61 10.99 -10.39 -3.20
N ALA A 62 11.73 -10.78 -4.23
CA ALA A 62 13.00 -11.51 -4.06
C ALA A 62 14.05 -10.67 -3.30
N LEU A 63 14.14 -9.37 -3.60
CA LEU A 63 15.00 -8.45 -2.85
C LEU A 63 14.55 -8.29 -1.40
N LYS A 64 13.24 -8.16 -1.15
CA LYS A 64 12.68 -8.10 0.22
C LYS A 64 13.02 -9.36 1.01
N ALA A 65 12.89 -10.54 0.40
CA ALA A 65 13.27 -11.79 1.05
C ALA A 65 14.77 -11.86 1.39
N LYS A 66 15.64 -11.26 0.56
CA LYS A 66 17.08 -11.21 0.80
C LYS A 66 17.47 -10.22 1.90
N TYR A 67 16.85 -9.04 1.94
CA TYR A 67 17.29 -7.92 2.78
C TYR A 67 16.41 -7.67 4.00
N ASP A 68 15.18 -8.14 4.01
CA ASP A 68 14.25 -8.07 5.14
C ASP A 68 13.42 -9.35 5.27
N PRO A 69 14.07 -10.50 5.56
CA PRO A 69 13.43 -11.81 5.61
C PRO A 69 12.38 -11.94 6.72
N THR A 70 12.51 -11.19 7.81
CA THR A 70 11.57 -11.18 8.93
C THR A 70 10.44 -10.15 8.75
N ASN A 71 10.44 -9.43 7.64
CA ASN A 71 9.45 -8.40 7.31
C ASN A 71 9.37 -7.28 8.37
N PHE A 72 10.52 -6.88 8.91
CA PHE A 72 10.64 -5.82 9.91
C PHE A 72 10.12 -4.47 9.38
N PHE A 73 10.42 -4.15 8.12
CA PHE A 73 9.90 -2.97 7.45
C PHE A 73 8.59 -3.32 6.74
N CYS A 74 7.45 -3.03 7.39
CA CYS A 74 6.12 -3.41 6.90
C CYS A 74 5.03 -2.34 7.05
N VAL A 75 5.38 -1.09 7.37
CA VAL A 75 4.43 -0.02 7.68
C VAL A 75 3.74 0.57 6.44
N ASN A 76 4.48 0.75 5.35
CA ASN A 76 3.92 1.25 4.09
C ASN A 76 3.60 0.06 3.18
N GLN A 77 2.58 0.15 2.32
CA GLN A 77 2.42 -0.59 1.05
C GLN A 77 3.34 -1.82 0.87
N ASN A 78 3.13 -2.82 1.74
CA ASN A 78 4.19 -3.74 2.11
C ASN A 78 4.28 -4.91 1.11
N LEU A 79 5.49 -5.14 0.58
CA LEU A 79 5.79 -6.37 -0.15
C LEU A 79 6.11 -7.49 0.84
N LYS A 80 5.31 -8.56 0.83
CA LYS A 80 5.55 -9.73 1.70
C LYS A 80 6.68 -10.60 1.10
N PRO A 81 7.69 -10.99 1.89
CA PRO A 81 8.70 -11.93 1.41
C PRO A 81 8.10 -13.32 1.18
N LEU A 82 8.57 -14.04 0.14
CA LEU A 82 8.05 -15.37 -0.24
C LEU A 82 8.21 -16.45 0.83
N HIS A 83 9.07 -16.25 1.83
CA HIS A 83 9.37 -17.20 2.90
C HIS A 83 8.76 -16.82 4.25
N SER A 84 7.63 -16.11 4.29
CA SER A 84 6.90 -15.89 5.56
C SER A 84 6.17 -17.17 6.03
N SER A 85 6.93 -18.22 6.29
CA SER A 85 6.55 -19.32 7.17
C SER A 85 7.72 -19.47 8.13
N VAL A 86 7.54 -19.02 9.37
CA VAL A 86 8.06 -19.64 10.60
C VAL A 86 7.66 -18.71 11.76
N ASP A 87 6.72 -19.21 12.57
CA ASP A 87 6.66 -18.93 14.00
C ASP A 87 8.04 -19.22 14.61
N ALA A 88 8.90 -18.22 14.71
CA ALA A 88 10.11 -18.30 15.51
C ALA A 88 9.75 -17.78 16.92
N PRO A 89 10.01 -18.54 18.00
CA PRO A 89 9.73 -18.07 19.36
C PRO A 89 10.51 -16.78 19.59
N ARG A 90 9.84 -15.74 20.09
CA ARG A 90 10.52 -14.55 20.62
C ARG A 90 11.40 -15.02 21.77
N ASP A 91 12.70 -15.07 21.56
CA ASP A 91 13.63 -15.12 22.68
C ASP A 91 13.45 -13.82 23.47
N ALA A 92 13.23 -13.98 24.77
CA ALA A 92 13.25 -12.90 25.73
C ALA A 92 14.61 -12.98 26.43
N SER A 93 15.64 -12.36 25.84
CA SER A 93 16.94 -12.21 26.52
C SER A 93 17.82 -11.07 25.97
N GLY A 94 17.83 -9.93 26.68
CA GLY A 94 18.89 -8.90 26.69
C GLY A 94 18.82 -7.88 25.54
N PHE A 95 18.78 -6.56 25.75
CA PHE A 95 19.18 -5.66 26.84
C PHE A 95 18.08 -4.62 27.13
#